data_AF-A0A2N0QLD6-F1
#
_entry.id   AF-A0A2N0QLD6-F1
#
_cell.length_a   1.000
_cell.length_b   1.000
_cell.length_c   1.000
_cell.angle_alpha   90.00
_cell.angle_beta   90.00
_cell.angle_gamma   90.00
#
_symmetry.space_group_name_H-M   'P 1'
#
loop_
_entity.id
_entity.type
_entity.pdbx_description
1 polymer ?
#
loop_
_entity_poly.entity_id
_entity_poly.type
_entity_poly.pdbx_seq_one_letter_code
_entity_poly.pdbx_strand_id
1 'polypeptide(L)'
;METKFSKSNISVTDIVNTENCSYCNKPFTEELWCKECINSLEKSAENGNKVAIFNLAKRYYNGKGTEKNLEKAFYWYQKAAENGDENVMNYLANCYYNGKGTEKNLEKAFYWYQKAAENGVKE
;
A
#
# COMPACT_ATOMS: atom_id res chain seq x y z
N MET A 1 -45.89 -29.80 22.04
CA MET A 1 -44.53 -30.09 22.54
C MET A 1 -43.69 -28.88 22.17
N GLU A 2 -43.59 -27.94 23.10
CA GLU A 2 -42.89 -26.67 22.90
C GLU A 2 -41.39 -26.87 23.16
N THR A 3 -40.57 -26.76 22.12
CA THR A 3 -39.12 -26.74 22.26
C THR A 3 -38.68 -25.32 22.61
N LYS A 4 -38.25 -25.14 23.86
CA LYS A 4 -37.69 -23.92 24.42
C LYS A 4 -36.52 -23.41 23.57
N PHE A 5 -36.65 -22.22 23.01
CA PHE A 5 -35.51 -21.46 22.49
C PHE A 5 -34.66 -21.01 23.69
N SER A 6 -33.49 -21.61 23.87
CA SER A 6 -32.46 -21.05 24.75
C SER A 6 -31.94 -19.78 24.08
N LYS A 7 -32.24 -18.62 24.67
CA LYS A 7 -31.57 -17.36 24.34
C LYS A 7 -30.11 -17.51 24.75
N SER A 8 -29.21 -17.81 23.81
CA SER A 8 -27.79 -17.63 24.04
C SER A 8 -27.53 -16.12 24.08
N ASN A 9 -27.07 -15.65 25.24
CA ASN A 9 -26.54 -14.30 25.40
C ASN A 9 -25.24 -14.21 24.61
N ILE A 10 -25.33 -13.85 23.34
CA ILE A 10 -24.16 -13.45 22.55
C ILE A 10 -23.86 -12.01 22.96
N SER A 11 -22.78 -11.82 23.73
CA SER A 11 -22.21 -10.51 24.00
C SER A 11 -21.88 -9.84 22.66
N VAL A 12 -22.35 -8.62 22.47
CA VAL A 12 -22.16 -7.82 21.25
C VAL A 12 -20.70 -7.33 21.09
N THR A 13 -19.72 -8.00 21.73
CA THR A 13 -18.32 -7.55 21.81
C THR A 13 -17.30 -8.45 21.14
N ASP A 14 -17.66 -9.63 20.63
CA ASP A 14 -16.68 -10.58 20.05
C ASP A 14 -16.99 -10.96 18.60
N ILE A 15 -17.34 -9.97 17.75
CA ILE A 15 -17.10 -10.14 16.31
C ILE A 15 -15.60 -9.95 16.10
N VAL A 16 -14.81 -10.95 16.48
CA VAL A 16 -13.42 -11.06 16.05
C VAL A 16 -13.48 -11.10 14.53
N ASN A 17 -13.01 -10.06 13.87
CA ASN A 17 -13.02 -9.98 12.41
C ASN A 17 -12.25 -11.20 11.87
N THR A 18 -12.96 -12.21 11.36
CA THR A 18 -12.38 -13.50 10.93
C THR A 18 -11.68 -13.40 9.57
N GLU A 19 -11.45 -12.19 9.08
CA GLU A 19 -10.71 -12.00 7.85
C GLU A 19 -9.23 -12.38 8.06
N ASN A 20 -8.75 -13.28 7.22
CA ASN A 20 -7.33 -13.63 7.17
C ASN A 20 -6.61 -12.67 6.23
N CYS A 21 -5.34 -12.39 6.54
CA CYS A 21 -4.45 -11.71 5.61
C CYS A 21 -4.37 -12.48 4.30
N SER A 22 -4.78 -11.87 3.18
CA SER A 22 -4.74 -12.49 1.85
C SER A 22 -3.33 -12.92 1.41
N TYR A 23 -2.28 -12.42 2.06
CA TYR A 23 -0.89 -12.70 1.70
C TYR A 23 -0.29 -13.86 2.51
N CYS A 24 -0.64 -14.01 3.80
CA CYS A 24 -0.07 -15.05 4.66
C CYS A 24 -1.10 -16.02 5.26
N ASN A 25 -2.39 -15.81 4.97
CA ASN A 25 -3.54 -16.56 5.48
C ASN A 25 -3.61 -16.64 7.02
N LYS A 26 -2.95 -15.72 7.74
CA LYS A 26 -3.05 -15.61 9.20
C LYS A 26 -4.21 -14.68 9.58
N PRO A 27 -4.94 -14.96 10.68
CA PRO A 27 -6.02 -14.11 11.15
C PRO A 27 -5.49 -12.72 11.53
N PHE A 28 -6.25 -11.69 11.21
CA PHE A 28 -5.96 -10.34 11.68
C PHE A 28 -6.13 -10.30 13.20
N THR A 29 -5.03 -10.05 13.92
CA THR A 29 -5.08 -9.88 15.39
C THR A 29 -5.58 -8.49 15.79
N GLU A 30 -5.59 -7.54 14.85
CA GLU A 30 -6.13 -6.17 14.89
C GLU A 30 -6.54 -5.77 13.46
N GLU A 31 -7.31 -4.69 13.26
CA GLU A 31 -7.98 -4.26 12.00
C GLU A 31 -7.11 -4.01 10.74
N LEU A 32 -5.83 -4.37 10.75
CA LEU A 32 -4.84 -4.05 9.72
C LEU A 32 -4.02 -5.31 9.36
N TRP A 33 -3.31 -5.33 8.23
CA TRP A 33 -2.42 -6.44 7.86
C TRP A 33 -1.57 -6.88 9.04
N CYS A 34 -1.28 -8.18 9.10
CA CYS A 34 -0.29 -8.68 10.04
C CYS A 34 1.02 -7.89 9.84
N LYS A 35 1.51 -7.23 10.91
CA LYS A 35 2.74 -6.42 10.91
C LYS A 35 3.92 -7.16 10.26
N GLU A 36 3.96 -8.49 10.40
CA GLU A 36 4.93 -9.37 9.76
C GLU A 36 4.96 -9.23 8.23
N CYS A 37 3.80 -9.13 7.56
CA CYS A 37 3.73 -9.01 6.11
C CYS A 37 4.24 -7.66 5.62
N ILE A 38 3.94 -6.58 6.33
CA ILE A 38 4.46 -5.24 6.01
C ILE A 38 5.97 -5.24 6.19
N ASN A 39 6.46 -5.75 7.31
CA ASN A 39 7.91 -5.84 7.58
C ASN A 39 8.63 -6.70 6.54
N SER A 40 8.02 -7.79 6.06
CA SER A 40 8.59 -8.62 5.00
C SER A 40 8.66 -7.91 3.66
N LEU A 41 7.63 -7.10 3.34
CA LEU A 41 7.63 -6.26 2.14
C LEU A 41 8.66 -5.15 2.25
N GLU A 42 8.80 -4.49 3.39
CA GLU A 42 9.79 -3.44 3.65
C GLU A 42 11.22 -3.97 3.43
N LYS A 43 11.58 -5.11 4.05
CA LYS A 43 12.88 -5.76 3.83
C LYS A 43 13.14 -6.07 2.35
N SER A 44 12.12 -6.57 1.65
CA SER A 44 12.24 -6.89 0.23
C SER A 44 12.40 -5.62 -0.62
N ALA A 45 11.66 -4.57 -0.27
CA ALA A 45 11.71 -3.28 -0.94
C ALA A 45 13.05 -2.56 -0.71
N GLU A 46 13.63 -2.69 0.49
CA GLU A 46 14.98 -2.21 0.79
C GLU A 46 16.05 -2.88 -0.06
N ASN A 47 15.87 -4.17 -0.36
CA ASN A 47 16.74 -4.93 -1.26
C ASN A 47 16.47 -4.66 -2.76
N GLY A 48 15.67 -3.64 -3.10
CA GLY A 48 15.41 -3.24 -4.48
C GLY A 48 14.38 -4.11 -5.21
N ASN A 49 13.62 -4.95 -4.51
CA ASN A 49 12.56 -5.72 -5.14
C ASN A 49 11.43 -4.79 -5.61
N LYS A 50 11.36 -4.56 -6.92
CA LYS A 50 10.39 -3.67 -7.58
C LYS A 50 8.93 -3.99 -7.25
N VAL A 51 8.59 -5.28 -7.22
CA VAL A 51 7.23 -5.75 -6.87
C VAL A 51 6.90 -5.42 -5.42
N ALA A 52 7.86 -5.59 -4.50
CA ALA A 52 7.68 -5.25 -3.10
C ALA A 52 7.51 -3.73 -2.91
N ILE A 53 8.34 -2.91 -3.56
CA ILE A 53 8.24 -1.44 -3.50
C ILE A 53 6.87 -0.97 -4.00
N PHE A 54 6.44 -1.44 -5.18
CA PHE A 54 5.15 -1.06 -5.75
C PHE A 54 3.98 -1.46 -4.84
N ASN A 55 3.99 -2.68 -4.33
CA ASN A 55 2.95 -3.17 -3.44
C ASN A 55 2.91 -2.35 -2.14
N LEU A 56 4.07 -2.11 -1.52
CA LEU A 56 4.16 -1.35 -0.28
C LEU A 56 3.66 0.09 -0.45
N ALA A 57 4.07 0.76 -1.54
CA ALA A 57 3.60 2.10 -1.87
C ALA A 57 2.08 2.14 -2.06
N LYS A 58 1.52 1.18 -2.83
CA LYS A 58 0.06 1.07 -3.06
C LYS A 58 -0.72 0.80 -1.77
N ARG A 59 -0.15 0.04 -0.82
CA ARG A 59 -0.78 -0.22 0.48
C ARG A 59 -0.86 1.04 1.31
N TYR A 60 0.26 1.74 1.47
CA TYR A 60 0.30 3.02 2.19
C TYR A 60 -0.57 4.08 1.51
N TYR A 61 -0.65 4.09 0.18
CA TYR A 61 -1.50 5.04 -0.55
C TYR A 61 -3.00 4.83 -0.31
N ASN A 62 -3.45 3.58 -0.33
CA ASN A 62 -4.87 3.24 -0.21
C ASN A 62 -5.33 3.05 1.23
N GLY A 63 -4.41 2.78 2.17
CA GLY A 63 -4.74 2.35 3.52
C GLY A 63 -5.37 0.94 3.57
N LYS A 64 -5.28 0.15 2.50
CA LYS A 64 -5.91 -1.18 2.47
C LYS A 64 -5.04 -2.19 3.22
N GLY A 65 -5.39 -2.40 4.49
CA GLY A 65 -4.67 -3.30 5.37
C GLY A 65 -3.41 -2.70 5.98
N THR A 66 -3.23 -1.39 5.92
CA THR A 66 -2.26 -0.65 6.74
C THR A 66 -2.81 0.75 6.93
N GLU A 67 -2.34 1.51 7.91
CA GLU A 67 -2.76 2.89 8.03
C GLU A 67 -2.39 3.64 6.75
N LYS A 68 -3.34 4.40 6.21
CA LYS A 68 -3.09 5.23 5.04
C LYS A 68 -2.00 6.25 5.38
N ASN A 69 -0.90 6.19 4.65
CA ASN A 69 0.24 7.09 4.85
C ASN A 69 0.78 7.54 3.48
N LEU A 70 0.35 8.71 3.04
CA LEU A 70 0.73 9.21 1.72
C LEU A 70 2.22 9.57 1.64
N GLU A 71 2.84 9.99 2.74
CA GLU A 71 4.26 10.33 2.81
C GLU A 71 5.14 9.09 2.62
N LYS A 72 4.81 7.97 3.29
CA LYS A 72 5.48 6.68 3.07
C LYS A 72 5.26 6.16 1.65
N ALA A 73 4.03 6.29 1.11
CA ALA A 73 3.77 5.92 -0.28
C ALA A 73 4.65 6.72 -1.25
N PHE A 74 4.73 8.04 -1.04
CA PHE A 74 5.58 8.95 -1.81
C PHE A 74 7.06 8.54 -1.72
N TYR A 75 7.58 8.29 -0.51
CA TYR A 75 8.96 7.85 -0.30
C TYR A 75 9.30 6.60 -1.13
N TRP A 76 8.43 5.59 -1.12
CA TRP A 76 8.66 4.36 -1.87
C TRP A 76 8.55 4.56 -3.39
N TYR A 77 7.60 5.38 -3.86
CA TYR A 77 7.55 5.74 -5.28
C TYR A 77 8.80 6.50 -5.73
N GLN A 78 9.30 7.44 -4.91
CA GLN A 78 10.51 8.19 -5.19
C GLN A 78 11.72 7.26 -5.29
N LYS A 79 11.93 6.41 -4.27
CA LYS A 79 13.04 5.46 -4.24
C LYS A 79 13.06 4.52 -5.45
N ALA A 80 11.90 4.01 -5.88
CA ALA A 80 11.84 3.15 -7.06
C ALA A 80 12.07 3.92 -8.38
N ALA A 81 11.53 5.13 -8.52
CA ALA A 81 11.72 5.95 -9.71
C ALA A 81 13.20 6.37 -9.90
N GLU A 82 13.88 6.72 -8.80
CA GLU A 82 15.32 7.03 -8.78
C GLU A 82 16.18 5.82 -9.16
N ASN A 83 15.72 4.60 -8.85
CA ASN A 83 16.35 3.34 -9.30
C ASN A 83 15.93 2.90 -10.71
N GLY A 84 15.24 3.76 -11.47
CA GLY A 84 14.87 3.50 -12.86
C GLY A 84 13.70 2.54 -13.04
N ASP A 85 12.85 2.34 -12.04
CA ASP A 85 11.59 1.61 -12.24
C ASP A 85 10.57 2.51 -12.93
N GLU A 86 10.40 2.26 -14.23
CA GLU A 86 9.54 3.02 -15.14
C GLU A 86 8.06 2.94 -14.73
N ASN A 87 7.64 1.84 -14.08
CA ASN A 87 6.24 1.65 -13.69
C ASN A 87 5.79 2.63 -12.60
N VAL A 88 6.72 3.14 -11.78
CA VAL A 88 6.39 4.03 -10.66
C VAL A 88 6.54 5.51 -10.98
N MET A 89 7.22 5.87 -12.08
CA MET A 89 7.49 7.27 -12.44
C MET A 89 6.19 8.08 -12.61
N ASN A 90 5.17 7.49 -13.23
CA ASN A 90 3.84 8.10 -13.36
C ASN A 90 3.14 8.32 -12.00
N TYR A 91 3.34 7.43 -11.02
CA TYR A 91 2.78 7.59 -9.69
C TYR A 91 3.48 8.72 -8.92
N LEU A 92 4.80 8.81 -9.04
CA LEU A 92 5.58 9.89 -8.45
C LEU A 92 5.23 11.26 -9.07
N ALA A 93 5.10 11.32 -10.39
CA ALA A 93 4.64 12.52 -11.09
C ALA A 93 3.25 12.96 -10.60
N ASN A 94 2.33 12.01 -10.43
CA ASN A 94 1.01 12.27 -9.86
C ASN A 94 1.05 12.77 -8.41
N CYS A 95 1.97 12.27 -7.58
CA CYS A 95 2.18 12.77 -6.23
C CYS A 95 2.58 14.24 -6.23
N TYR A 96 3.56 14.62 -7.06
CA TYR A 96 3.95 16.03 -7.21
C TYR A 96 2.87 16.89 -7.84
N TYR A 97 2.13 16.39 -8.83
CA TYR A 97 1.07 17.14 -9.50
C TYR A 97 -0.06 17.51 -8.53
N ASN A 98 -0.43 16.56 -7.66
CA ASN A 98 -1.56 16.71 -6.73
C ASN A 98 -1.15 17.11 -5.31
N GLY A 99 0.15 17.15 -4.98
CA GLY A 99 0.63 17.34 -3.61
C GLY A 99 0.26 16.18 -2.68
N LYS A 100 0.34 14.93 -3.15
CA LYS A 100 -0.01 13.74 -2.34
C LYS A 100 1.24 13.14 -1.70
N GLY A 101 1.34 13.26 -0.37
CA GLY A 101 2.49 12.76 0.39
C GLY A 101 3.75 13.61 0.24
N THR A 102 3.63 14.74 -0.45
CA THR A 102 4.68 15.73 -0.70
C THR A 102 3.99 17.05 -1.08
N GLU A 103 4.75 18.14 -1.16
CA GLU A 103 4.23 19.41 -1.65
C GLU A 103 3.94 19.35 -3.15
N LYS A 104 2.91 20.09 -3.58
CA LYS A 104 2.60 20.21 -5.00
C LYS A 104 3.77 20.89 -5.73
N ASN A 105 4.29 20.26 -6.76
CA ASN A 105 5.40 20.77 -7.57
C ASN A 105 5.21 20.38 -9.05
N LEU A 106 4.75 21.31 -9.88
CA LEU A 106 4.46 21.03 -11.29
C LEU A 106 5.72 20.80 -12.13
N GLU A 107 6.84 21.42 -11.78
CA GLU A 107 8.12 21.24 -12.46
C GLU A 107 8.65 19.81 -12.27
N LYS A 108 8.65 19.32 -11.02
CA LYS A 108 9.01 17.92 -10.72
C LYS A 108 8.02 16.94 -11.31
N ALA A 109 6.72 17.25 -11.31
CA ALA A 109 5.72 16.41 -11.96
C ALA A 109 6.00 16.28 -13.47
N PHE A 110 6.25 17.39 -14.15
CA PHE A 110 6.59 17.42 -15.57
C PHE A 110 7.86 16.61 -15.86
N TYR A 111 8.92 16.81 -15.07
CA TYR A 111 10.17 16.06 -15.18
C TYR A 111 9.94 14.54 -15.14
N TRP A 112 9.19 14.05 -14.15
CA TRP A 112 8.94 12.62 -14.01
C TRP A 112 8.00 12.05 -15.08
N TYR A 113 7.02 12.83 -15.56
CA TYR A 113 6.21 12.43 -16.71
C TYR A 113 7.03 12.32 -17.99
N GLN A 114 7.93 13.27 -18.23
CA GLN A 114 8.83 13.23 -19.39
C GLN A 114 9.75 12.00 -19.33
N LYS A 115 10.38 11.75 -18.18
CA LYS A 115 11.18 10.55 -17.91
C LYS A 115 10.40 9.24 -18.16
N ALA A 116 9.13 9.21 -17.75
CA ALA A 116 8.26 8.04 -17.99
C ALA A 116 7.97 7.85 -19.48
N ALA A 117 7.71 8.94 -20.21
CA ALA A 117 7.44 8.90 -21.65
C ALA A 117 8.68 8.46 -22.45
N GLU A 118 9.86 8.99 -22.14
CA GLU A 118 11.12 8.65 -22.83
C GLU A 118 11.49 7.16 -22.69
N ASN A 119 11.19 6.56 -21.53
CA ASN A 119 11.45 5.14 -21.31
C ASN A 119 10.50 4.21 -22.10
N GLY A 120 9.29 4.68 -22.42
CA GLY A 120 8.34 3.93 -23.25
C GLY A 120 8.63 3.95 -24.75
N VAL A 121 9.60 4.76 -25.20
CA VAL A 121 9.96 4.98 -26.61
C VAL A 121 11.29 4.30 -26.96
N LYS A 122 11.72 3.29 -26.18
CA LYS A 122 12.91 2.49 -26.52
C LYS A 122 12.61 1.65 -27.78
N GLU A 123 13.17 2.10 -28.91
CA GLU A 123 13.21 1.40 -30.22
C GLU A 123 13.94 0.05 -30.15
#